data_AF-A0A953QJ28-F1
#
_entry.id   AF-A0A953QJ28-F1
#
_cell.length_a   1.000
_cell.length_b   1.000
_cell.length_c   1.000
_cell.angle_alpha   90.00
_cell.angle_beta   90.00
_cell.angle_gamma   90.00
#
_symmetry.space_group_name_H-M   'P 1'
#
loop_
_entity.id
_entity.type
_entity.pdbx_description
1 polymer ?
#
loop_
_entity_poly.entity_id
_entity_poly.type
_entity_poly.pdbx_seq_one_letter_code
_entity_poly.pdbx_strand_id
1 'polypeptide(L)'
;MRRLIALSGVMLVLALAPVACKKKKAKLGGVEDESGVASVVNVADARTAAQLTRGFHNVEADAWRWTQKNFSVALRPPKGSDQQGATLQMSFSIPETISNRLGAITLSARVNGVDVGSQTYDKSGDAVFRKEVPANALGAEVVAVDFSLDKALPPTDQDSRELGIVVTTIGLIPK
;
A
#
# COMPACT_ATOMS: atom_id res chain seq x y z
N MET A 1 17.55 -66.58 -50.95
CA MET A 1 17.11 -67.29 -49.73
C MET A 1 15.95 -66.50 -49.14
N ARG A 2 14.71 -66.90 -49.44
CA ARG A 2 13.78 -67.65 -48.56
C ARG A 2 13.11 -66.79 -47.45
N ARG A 3 11.81 -66.55 -47.69
CA ARG A 3 10.67 -66.43 -46.74
C ARG A 3 10.42 -65.04 -46.13
N LEU A 4 9.34 -64.32 -46.49
CA LEU A 4 7.92 -64.51 -46.12
C LEU A 4 7.71 -64.56 -44.60
N ILE A 5 7.07 -63.52 -44.05
CA ILE A 5 5.95 -63.59 -43.10
C ILE A 5 5.11 -62.31 -43.27
N ALA A 6 3.83 -62.53 -43.58
CA ALA A 6 2.74 -61.56 -43.59
C ALA A 6 2.15 -61.42 -42.18
N LEU A 7 1.36 -60.36 -41.96
CA LEU A 7 0.17 -60.25 -41.05
C LEU A 7 0.02 -58.75 -40.69
N SER A 8 -0.80 -57.98 -41.42
CA SER A 8 -2.25 -57.85 -41.22
C SER A 8 -2.60 -57.38 -39.80
N GLY A 9 -3.10 -56.15 -39.66
CA GLY A 9 -3.50 -55.66 -38.35
C GLY A 9 -3.96 -54.20 -38.28
N VAL A 10 -5.17 -53.95 -38.76
CA VAL A 10 -6.16 -52.99 -38.20
C VAL A 10 -5.79 -51.50 -38.20
N MET A 11 -6.38 -50.81 -39.18
CA MET A 11 -6.67 -49.38 -39.18
C MET A 11 -7.79 -49.12 -38.17
N LEU A 12 -7.48 -48.51 -37.02
CA LEU A 12 -8.47 -47.96 -36.10
C LEU A 12 -8.35 -46.43 -36.10
N VAL A 13 -9.22 -45.80 -36.88
CA VAL A 13 -9.47 -44.36 -36.85
C VAL A 13 -10.20 -44.05 -35.54
N LEU A 14 -9.53 -43.38 -34.60
CA LEU A 14 -10.19 -42.78 -33.44
C LEU A 14 -10.17 -41.26 -33.61
N ALA A 15 -11.29 -40.74 -34.13
CA ALA A 15 -11.60 -39.33 -34.13
C ALA A 15 -11.94 -38.89 -32.71
N LEU A 16 -11.06 -38.09 -32.09
CA LEU A 16 -11.40 -37.30 -30.91
C LEU A 16 -11.32 -35.82 -31.30
N ALA A 17 -12.51 -35.26 -31.53
CA ALA A 17 -12.72 -33.84 -31.73
C ALA A 17 -12.30 -33.03 -30.48
N PRO A 18 -11.89 -31.76 -30.63
CA PRO A 18 -11.30 -30.97 -29.56
C PRO A 18 -12.34 -30.58 -28.52
N VAL A 19 -12.19 -31.05 -27.28
CA VAL A 19 -12.88 -30.43 -26.15
C VAL A 19 -12.15 -29.13 -25.84
N ALA A 20 -12.58 -28.08 -26.53
CA ALA A 20 -12.25 -26.71 -26.23
C ALA A 20 -12.74 -26.37 -24.81
N CYS A 21 -11.87 -26.56 -23.81
CA CYS A 21 -12.01 -25.95 -22.50
C CYS A 21 -11.81 -24.44 -22.64
N LYS A 22 -12.83 -23.77 -23.20
CA LYS A 22 -12.97 -22.33 -23.17
C LYS A 22 -13.30 -21.97 -21.72
N LYS A 23 -12.26 -21.88 -20.88
CA LYS A 23 -12.35 -21.27 -19.55
C LYS A 23 -12.94 -19.88 -19.76
N LYS A 24 -14.23 -19.74 -19.53
CA LYS A 24 -14.89 -18.45 -19.35
C LYS A 24 -14.25 -17.86 -18.10
N LYS A 25 -13.18 -17.08 -18.27
CA LYS A 25 -12.80 -16.10 -17.27
C LYS A 25 -14.04 -15.24 -17.12
N ALA A 26 -14.74 -15.42 -16.00
CA ALA A 26 -15.74 -14.48 -15.56
C ALA A 26 -15.02 -13.13 -15.54
N LYS A 27 -15.31 -12.29 -16.53
CA LYS A 27 -15.16 -10.85 -16.37
C LYS A 27 -16.10 -10.53 -15.21
N LEU A 28 -15.56 -10.54 -13.98
CA LEU A 28 -16.09 -9.65 -12.96
C LEU A 28 -15.96 -8.28 -13.59
N GLY A 29 -17.09 -7.76 -14.06
CA GLY A 29 -17.23 -6.34 -14.28
C GLY A 29 -17.00 -5.67 -12.94
N GLY A 30 -15.74 -5.37 -12.64
CA GLY A 30 -15.44 -4.15 -11.93
C GLY A 30 -15.86 -3.07 -12.90
N VAL A 31 -16.93 -2.36 -12.56
CA VAL A 31 -17.06 -0.98 -13.02
C VAL A 31 -15.70 -0.37 -12.79
N GLU A 32 -15.07 0.07 -13.88
CA GLU A 32 -13.97 1.02 -13.83
C GLU A 32 -14.58 2.26 -13.15
N ASP A 33 -14.56 2.25 -11.81
CA ASP A 33 -14.99 3.40 -11.03
C ASP A 33 -13.87 4.40 -11.21
N GLU A 34 -14.18 5.45 -11.95
CA GLU A 34 -13.25 6.51 -12.30
C GLU A 34 -12.61 7.06 -11.03
N SER A 35 -11.33 6.75 -10.83
CA SER A 35 -10.39 7.44 -9.93
C SER A 35 -10.99 7.96 -8.62
N GLY A 36 -11.66 7.12 -7.85
CA GLY A 36 -12.12 7.47 -6.52
C GLY A 36 -10.94 7.57 -5.54
N VAL A 37 -10.91 8.62 -4.71
CA VAL A 37 -9.99 8.70 -3.56
C VAL A 37 -10.22 7.50 -2.63
N ALA A 38 -9.17 6.73 -2.34
CA ALA A 38 -9.24 5.54 -1.50
C ALA A 38 -9.17 5.88 0.00
N SER A 39 -9.81 5.05 0.84
CA SER A 39 -9.65 5.12 2.30
C SER A 39 -8.35 4.46 2.78
N VAL A 40 -7.77 3.58 1.96
CA VAL A 40 -6.51 2.89 2.23
C VAL A 40 -5.65 2.96 0.97
N VAL A 41 -4.40 3.36 1.15
CA VAL A 41 -3.40 3.55 0.10
C VAL A 41 -2.24 2.59 0.36
N ASN A 42 -1.94 1.73 -0.61
CA ASN A 42 -0.62 1.14 -0.74
C ASN A 42 0.27 2.15 -1.47
N VAL A 43 1.41 2.53 -0.87
CA VAL A 43 2.22 3.63 -1.40
C VAL A 43 2.95 3.29 -2.71
N ALA A 44 3.05 2.01 -3.06
CA ALA A 44 3.59 1.55 -4.33
C ALA A 44 2.54 1.47 -5.45
N ASP A 45 1.25 1.57 -5.13
CA ASP A 45 0.18 1.47 -6.13
C ASP A 45 0.04 2.78 -6.93
N ALA A 46 0.29 2.70 -8.23
CA ALA A 46 0.19 3.84 -9.13
C ALA A 46 -1.24 4.45 -9.17
N ARG A 47 -2.28 3.66 -8.90
CA ARG A 47 -3.69 4.11 -8.95
C ARG A 47 -4.02 5.09 -7.83
N THR A 48 -3.32 5.00 -6.71
CA THR A 48 -3.53 5.85 -5.53
C THR A 48 -2.37 6.82 -5.29
N ALA A 49 -1.36 6.82 -6.17
CA ALA A 49 -0.18 7.68 -6.02
C ALA A 49 -0.51 9.18 -5.93
N ALA A 50 -1.58 9.63 -6.60
CA ALA A 50 -2.06 11.02 -6.53
C ALA A 50 -2.54 11.42 -5.11
N GLN A 51 -2.88 10.46 -4.26
CA GLN A 51 -3.25 10.70 -2.86
C GLN A 51 -2.03 10.98 -1.98
N LEU A 52 -0.82 10.63 -2.40
CA LEU A 52 0.43 10.93 -1.70
C LEU A 52 0.82 12.39 -1.98
N THR A 53 0.18 13.33 -1.28
CA THR A 53 0.21 14.74 -1.66
C THR A 53 1.53 15.46 -1.34
N ARG A 54 2.31 14.96 -0.38
CA ARG A 54 3.57 15.61 0.02
C ARG A 54 4.52 14.65 0.76
N GLY A 55 5.82 14.84 0.56
CA GLY A 55 6.85 14.26 1.43
C GLY A 55 7.12 12.77 1.24
N PHE A 56 6.74 12.20 0.10
CA PHE A 56 7.08 10.83 -0.28
C PHE A 56 8.10 10.83 -1.41
N HIS A 57 9.14 10.02 -1.28
CA HIS A 57 10.11 9.78 -2.36
C HIS A 57 9.59 8.73 -3.35
N ASN A 58 10.37 8.42 -4.38
CA ASN A 58 10.02 7.40 -5.38
C ASN A 58 9.76 6.02 -4.76
N VAL A 59 8.97 5.20 -5.46
CA VAL A 59 8.79 3.78 -5.10
C VAL A 59 10.13 3.07 -5.20
N GLU A 60 10.44 2.26 -4.20
CA GLU A 60 11.60 1.38 -4.20
C GLU A 60 11.15 -0.06 -3.97
N ALA A 61 11.86 -0.99 -4.62
CA ALA A 61 11.60 -2.43 -4.60
C ALA A 61 10.12 -2.80 -4.87
N ASP A 62 9.43 -1.99 -5.68
CA ASP A 62 8.00 -2.13 -6.02
C ASP A 62 7.05 -2.24 -4.82
N ALA A 63 7.48 -1.79 -3.63
CA ALA A 63 6.79 -2.11 -2.39
C ALA A 63 6.62 -0.94 -1.42
N TRP A 64 7.54 0.02 -1.42
CA TRP A 64 7.58 1.03 -0.37
C TRP A 64 8.12 2.37 -0.84
N ARG A 65 7.97 3.40 -0.01
CA ARG A 65 8.55 4.73 -0.23
C ARG A 65 9.20 5.24 1.04
N TRP A 66 10.37 5.87 0.91
CA TRP A 66 10.91 6.73 1.96
C TRP A 66 10.01 7.96 2.14
N THR A 67 9.89 8.43 3.37
CA THR A 67 9.27 9.72 3.68
C THR A 67 10.31 10.79 3.96
N GLN A 68 9.92 12.04 3.77
CA GLN A 68 10.52 13.19 4.44
C GLN A 68 10.12 13.21 5.93
N LYS A 69 10.66 14.17 6.70
CA LYS A 69 10.26 14.40 8.10
C LYS A 69 8.76 14.67 8.23
N ASN A 70 8.23 15.44 7.28
CA ASN A 70 6.81 15.79 7.21
C ASN A 70 6.23 15.23 5.92
N PHE A 71 5.15 14.48 5.99
CA PHE A 71 4.51 13.90 4.80
C PHE A 71 2.99 13.88 4.96
N SER A 72 2.26 13.93 3.86
CA SER A 72 0.79 14.08 3.87
C SER A 72 0.13 13.20 2.83
N VAL A 73 -0.98 12.58 3.20
CA VAL A 73 -1.82 11.78 2.31
C VAL A 73 -3.26 12.28 2.36
N ALA A 74 -3.93 12.33 1.21
CA ALA A 74 -5.36 12.60 1.13
C ALA A 74 -6.13 11.27 1.15
N LEU A 75 -7.04 11.07 2.10
CA LEU A 75 -7.81 9.83 2.23
C LEU A 75 -9.31 10.13 2.22
N ARG A 76 -10.08 9.21 1.67
CA ARG A 76 -11.55 9.25 1.80
C ARG A 76 -11.94 8.62 3.13
N PRO A 77 -12.68 9.31 4.02
CA PRO A 77 -13.21 8.68 5.22
C PRO A 77 -14.09 7.48 4.87
N PRO A 78 -13.99 6.34 5.60
CA PRO A 78 -14.89 5.23 5.40
C PRO A 78 -16.34 5.62 5.70
N LYS A 79 -17.32 4.94 5.09
CA LYS A 79 -18.75 5.20 5.32
C LYS A 79 -19.08 5.10 6.82
N GLY A 80 -19.82 6.09 7.34
CA GLY A 80 -20.26 6.16 8.74
C GLY A 80 -19.22 6.67 9.74
N SER A 81 -17.99 6.95 9.28
CA SER A 81 -16.92 7.44 10.16
C SER A 81 -17.10 8.90 10.61
N ASP A 82 -17.95 9.66 9.92
CA ASP A 82 -18.45 10.98 10.33
C ASP A 82 -19.34 10.95 11.59
N GLN A 83 -19.79 9.76 12.00
CA GLN A 83 -20.54 9.54 13.25
C GLN A 83 -19.74 8.72 14.27
N GLN A 84 -19.05 7.68 13.81
CA GLN A 84 -18.41 6.69 14.68
C GLN A 84 -16.91 6.97 14.90
N GLY A 85 -16.31 7.83 14.08
CA GLY A 85 -14.86 7.94 13.95
C GLY A 85 -14.26 6.81 13.12
N ALA A 86 -12.95 6.77 13.07
CA ALA A 86 -12.17 5.71 12.41
C ALA A 86 -10.87 5.47 13.19
N THR A 87 -10.11 4.44 12.81
CA THR A 87 -8.73 4.27 13.26
C THR A 87 -7.79 4.63 12.11
N LEU A 88 -6.93 5.63 12.32
CA LEU A 88 -5.81 5.90 11.43
C LEU A 88 -4.77 4.81 11.64
N GLN A 89 -4.39 4.11 10.56
CA GLN A 89 -3.38 3.07 10.58
C GLN A 89 -2.32 3.33 9.51
N MET A 90 -1.05 3.23 9.89
CA MET A 90 0.08 3.23 8.95
C MET A 90 1.02 2.08 9.27
N SER A 91 1.36 1.30 8.25
CA SER A 91 2.40 0.28 8.29
C SER A 91 3.69 0.86 7.74
N PHE A 92 4.77 0.73 8.50
CA PHE A 92 6.07 1.29 8.16
C PHE A 92 7.20 0.46 8.77
N SER A 93 8.43 0.77 8.37
CA SER A 93 9.64 0.21 8.95
C SER A 93 10.60 1.34 9.32
N ILE A 94 11.36 1.17 10.40
CA ILE A 94 12.46 2.05 10.79
C ILE A 94 13.76 1.33 10.42
N PRO A 95 14.44 1.75 9.33
CA PRO A 95 15.71 1.13 8.95
C PRO A 95 16.79 1.35 10.00
N GLU A 96 17.70 0.39 10.14
CA GLU A 96 18.79 0.47 11.13
C GLU A 96 19.66 1.72 10.96
N THR A 97 19.82 2.19 9.72
CA THR A 97 20.56 3.44 9.42
C THR A 97 19.94 4.65 10.10
N ILE A 98 18.61 4.69 10.21
CA ILE A 98 17.88 5.75 10.90
C ILE A 98 18.00 5.57 12.41
N SER A 99 17.69 4.38 12.94
CA SER A 99 17.72 4.13 14.40
C SER A 99 19.12 4.33 14.99
N ASN A 100 20.16 3.88 14.31
CA ASN A 100 21.54 3.98 14.78
C ASN A 100 22.05 5.43 14.83
N ARG A 101 21.49 6.32 13.99
CA ARG A 101 21.92 7.72 13.91
C ARG A 101 21.04 8.66 14.74
N LEU A 102 19.73 8.42 14.80
CA LEU A 102 18.75 9.31 15.42
C LEU A 102 18.23 8.82 16.78
N GLY A 103 18.46 7.54 17.10
CA GLY A 103 17.88 6.87 18.25
C GLY A 103 16.36 6.73 18.11
N ALA A 104 15.65 6.92 19.22
CA ALA A 104 14.19 6.89 19.23
C ALA A 104 13.59 8.05 18.40
N ILE A 105 12.52 7.74 17.67
CA ILE A 105 11.79 8.66 16.79
C ILE A 105 10.35 8.74 17.27
N THR A 106 9.81 9.94 17.31
CA THR A 106 8.39 10.18 17.61
C THR A 106 7.66 10.52 16.32
N LEU A 107 6.65 9.72 16.00
CA LEU A 107 5.71 9.98 14.91
C LEU A 107 4.42 10.57 15.48
N SER A 108 3.96 11.67 14.92
CA SER A 108 2.69 12.32 15.24
C SER A 108 1.83 12.45 13.98
N ALA A 109 0.52 12.55 14.17
CA ALA A 109 -0.41 12.73 13.07
C ALA A 109 -1.52 13.74 13.39
N ARG A 110 -2.01 14.40 12.34
CA ARG A 110 -3.22 15.21 12.36
C ARG A 110 -4.14 14.78 11.21
N VAL A 111 -5.46 14.82 11.44
CA VAL A 111 -6.47 14.58 10.41
C VAL A 111 -7.32 15.83 10.25
N ASN A 112 -7.29 16.45 9.08
CA ASN A 112 -7.88 17.77 8.83
C ASN A 112 -7.52 18.81 9.92
N GLY A 113 -6.25 18.82 10.33
CA GLY A 113 -5.74 19.71 11.37
C GLY A 113 -6.05 19.29 12.81
N VAL A 114 -6.91 18.29 13.04
CA VAL A 114 -7.18 17.73 14.38
C VAL A 114 -6.05 16.81 14.80
N ASP A 115 -5.43 17.07 15.95
CA ASP A 115 -4.39 16.21 16.52
C ASP A 115 -4.98 14.86 16.97
N VAL A 116 -4.44 13.77 16.43
CA VAL A 116 -4.85 12.39 16.79
C VAL A 116 -3.81 11.70 17.67
N GLY A 117 -2.75 12.41 18.04
CA GLY A 117 -1.71 11.99 18.97
C GLY A 117 -0.41 11.55 18.31
N SER A 118 0.52 11.10 19.15
CA SER A 118 1.86 10.68 18.76
C SER A 118 2.25 9.35 19.39
N GLN A 119 3.31 8.73 18.87
CA GLN A 119 3.91 7.53 19.40
C GLN A 119 5.41 7.53 19.13
N THR A 120 6.19 7.15 20.15
CA THR A 120 7.63 7.00 20.06
C THR A 120 8.00 5.55 19.78
N TYR A 121 8.98 5.36 18.89
CA TYR A 121 9.54 4.08 18.49
C TYR A 121 11.04 4.11 18.74
N ASP A 122 11.52 3.19 19.57
CA ASP A 122 12.90 3.09 20.03
C ASP A 122 13.66 1.90 19.43
N LYS A 123 13.01 1.14 18.52
CA LYS A 123 13.57 -0.03 17.85
C LYS A 123 13.47 0.13 16.34
N SER A 124 14.48 -0.41 15.65
CA SER A 124 14.43 -0.62 14.20
C SER A 124 13.45 -1.75 13.84
N GLY A 125 13.10 -1.82 12.55
CA GLY A 125 12.23 -2.84 11.99
C GLY A 125 10.78 -2.37 11.82
N ASP A 126 9.92 -3.35 11.56
CA ASP A 126 8.53 -3.10 11.18
C ASP A 126 7.67 -2.66 12.37
N ALA A 127 6.79 -1.71 12.11
CA ALA A 127 5.90 -1.12 13.09
C ALA A 127 4.57 -0.73 12.46
N VAL A 128 3.58 -0.54 13.34
CA VAL A 128 2.28 0.00 12.98
C VAL A 128 1.99 1.19 13.87
N PHE A 129 1.67 2.33 13.26
CA PHE A 129 1.11 3.48 13.94
C PHE A 129 -0.41 3.36 13.89
N ARG A 130 -1.06 3.37 15.06
CA ARG A 130 -2.51 3.37 15.20
C ARG A 130 -2.96 4.48 16.11
N LYS A 131 -3.91 5.29 15.65
CA LYS A 131 -4.58 6.33 16.46
C LYS A 131 -6.06 6.37 16.15
N GLU A 132 -6.83 6.62 17.20
CA GLU A 132 -8.25 6.90 17.08
C GLU A 132 -8.46 8.28 16.46
N VAL A 133 -9.30 8.35 15.43
CA VAL A 133 -9.67 9.60 14.76
C VAL A 133 -11.09 9.93 15.16
N PRO A 134 -11.32 11.09 15.80
CA PRO A 134 -12.66 11.48 16.20
C PRO A 134 -13.52 11.83 14.97
N ALA A 135 -14.82 11.61 15.09
CA ALA A 135 -15.77 11.77 13.98
C ALA A 135 -15.78 13.21 13.40
N ASN A 136 -15.55 14.23 14.23
CA ASN A 136 -15.46 15.63 13.80
C ASN A 136 -14.30 15.92 12.84
N ALA A 137 -13.27 15.06 12.79
CA ALA A 137 -12.16 15.18 11.83
C ALA A 137 -12.50 14.55 10.46
N LEU A 138 -13.62 13.82 10.35
CA LEU A 138 -13.96 12.94 9.23
C LEU A 138 -15.22 13.38 8.45
N GLY A 139 -15.71 14.60 8.67
CA GLY A 139 -16.93 15.10 8.03
C GLY A 139 -16.80 15.56 6.57
N ALA A 140 -15.59 15.57 6.01
CA ALA A 140 -15.34 15.95 4.61
C ALA A 140 -15.27 14.72 3.69
N GLU A 141 -15.57 14.89 2.41
CA GLU A 141 -15.47 13.79 1.42
C GLU A 141 -14.04 13.23 1.32
N VAL A 142 -13.06 14.12 1.45
CA VAL A 142 -11.63 13.81 1.47
C VAL A 142 -11.02 14.56 2.64
N VAL A 143 -10.17 13.88 3.41
CA VAL A 143 -9.45 14.45 4.54
C VAL A 143 -7.95 14.40 4.27
N ALA A 144 -7.26 15.47 4.67
CA ALA A 144 -5.81 15.47 4.73
C ALA A 144 -5.35 14.77 6.01
N VAL A 145 -4.42 13.83 5.88
CA VAL A 145 -3.71 13.23 7.01
C VAL A 145 -2.26 13.69 6.93
N ASP A 146 -1.87 14.50 7.90
CA ASP A 146 -0.53 15.06 8.01
C ASP A 146 0.25 14.29 9.08
N PHE A 147 1.42 13.78 8.70
CA PHE A 147 2.34 13.12 9.60
C PHE A 147 3.59 13.99 9.81
N SER A 148 4.12 13.95 11.02
CA SER A 148 5.40 14.57 11.37
C SER A 148 6.21 13.63 12.24
N LEU A 149 7.43 13.38 11.81
CA LEU A 149 8.50 12.84 12.64
C LEU A 149 9.14 13.98 13.44
N ASP A 150 9.61 13.72 14.65
CA ASP A 150 10.41 14.68 15.43
C ASP A 150 11.80 14.89 14.79
N LYS A 151 12.34 13.84 14.15
CA LYS A 151 13.67 13.81 13.52
C LYS A 151 13.62 13.09 12.17
N ALA A 152 14.55 13.45 11.29
CA ALA A 152 14.85 12.76 10.03
C ALA A 152 16.34 12.96 9.72
N LEU A 153 16.92 12.09 8.89
CA LEU A 153 18.26 12.31 8.37
C LEU A 153 18.22 13.43 7.32
N PRO A 154 19.09 14.45 7.42
CA PRO A 154 19.19 15.46 6.38
C PRO A 154 19.82 14.87 5.11
N PRO A 155 19.64 15.54 3.96
CA PRO A 155 20.42 15.25 2.76
C PRO A 155 21.93 15.23 3.03
N THR A 156 22.64 14.38 2.29
CA THR A 156 24.09 14.21 2.32
C THR A 156 24.64 14.17 0.89
N ASP A 157 25.96 14.17 0.74
CA ASP A 157 26.61 13.98 -0.56
C ASP A 157 26.34 12.60 -1.18
N GLN A 158 25.98 11.60 -0.35
CA GLN A 158 25.71 10.22 -0.79
C GLN A 158 24.23 10.00 -1.15
N ASP A 159 23.32 10.71 -0.49
CA ASP A 159 21.89 10.69 -0.76
C ASP A 159 21.33 12.10 -0.57
N SER A 160 20.82 12.70 -1.65
CA SER A 160 20.33 14.08 -1.67
C SER A 160 18.93 14.23 -1.05
N ARG A 161 18.34 13.16 -0.55
CA ARG A 161 17.01 13.15 0.06
C ARG A 161 17.09 13.38 1.57
N GLU A 162 16.08 14.06 2.11
CA GLU A 162 15.77 13.95 3.54
C GLU A 162 15.08 12.60 3.79
N LEU A 163 15.59 11.79 4.72
CA LEU A 163 15.10 10.44 4.98
C LEU A 163 14.52 10.30 6.39
N GLY A 164 13.23 10.03 6.48
CA GLY A 164 12.50 9.71 7.71
C GLY A 164 12.39 8.20 7.92
N ILE A 165 11.22 7.64 7.60
CA ILE A 165 10.91 6.22 7.71
C ILE A 165 10.51 5.66 6.34
N VAL A 166 10.39 4.33 6.24
CA VAL A 166 9.91 3.66 5.03
C VAL A 166 8.46 3.23 5.25
N VAL A 167 7.54 3.70 4.43
CA VAL A 167 6.10 3.41 4.54
C VAL A 167 5.67 2.41 3.46
N THR A 168 4.70 1.54 3.78
CA THR A 168 4.08 0.59 2.85
C THR A 168 2.59 0.87 2.64
N THR A 169 1.85 1.13 3.71
CA THR A 169 0.41 1.33 3.65
C THR A 169 -0.03 2.41 4.63
N ILE A 170 -0.98 3.26 4.24
CA ILE A 170 -1.65 4.24 5.10
C ILE A 170 -3.16 4.13 4.87
N GLY A 171 -3.98 4.18 5.92
CA GLY A 171 -5.43 4.17 5.74
C GLY A 171 -6.22 4.58 6.96
N LEU A 172 -7.49 4.91 6.71
CA LEU A 172 -8.54 5.04 7.70
C LEU A 172 -9.35 3.75 7.73
N ILE A 173 -9.34 3.08 8.87
CA ILE A 173 -10.03 1.80 9.09
C ILE A 173 -11.36 2.10 9.80
N PRO A 174 -12.51 1.60 9.31
CA PRO A 174 -13.78 1.70 10.02
C PRO A 174 -13.69 1.11 11.43
N LYS A 175 -14.51 1.62 12.35
CA LYS A 175 -14.71 1.00 13.67
C LYS A 175 -15.70 -0.15 13.62
#